data_AF-A0A2K7SQ29-F1
#
_entry.id   AF-A0A2K7SQ29-F1
#
_cell.length_a   1.000
_cell.length_b   1.000
_cell.length_c   1.000
_cell.angle_alpha   90.00
_cell.angle_beta   90.00
_cell.angle_gamma   90.00
#
_symmetry.space_group_name_H-M   'P 1'
#
loop_
_entity.id
_entity.type
_entity.pdbx_description
1 polymer ?
#
loop_
_entity_poly.entity_id
_entity_poly.type
_entity_poly.pdbx_seq_one_letter_code
_entity_poly.pdbx_strand_id
1 'polypeptide(L)'
;MISKLEFSHAVTAIRREREITQGQLADELARSYSLFESLNQSTLSQWESGKVTPSLLKRLAFAHYLGEKYQYTSNEYKQVKASQSKNIYLSFKDIVYQYQVTDVKSCFLSQVSPSEYEQINTVHKQLITPGGLQDTIKQFNAETSKARLYYCEGMLVGHLIYQELGGEFRILSLWQLGRSILKFLVQDIIQLTGNAIIHLPVHEPVIKQLLIDIFIRDFYHHRKVTFFKAPATIIFKNPMVEYCFDGLLDLVLYRFHQVGNEFMQPRIRNREYI
;
A
#
# COMPACT_ATOMS: atom_id res chain seq x y z
N MET A 1 15.27 -16.39 -0.97
CA MET A 1 14.40 -16.85 0.15
C MET A 1 15.18 -16.74 1.45
N ILE A 2 14.58 -16.21 2.52
CA ILE A 2 15.26 -15.93 3.80
C ILE A 2 14.65 -16.78 4.92
N SER A 3 15.47 -17.32 5.82
CA SER A 3 15.01 -18.09 6.97
C SER A 3 15.57 -17.52 8.28
N LYS A 4 15.15 -18.08 9.42
CA LYS A 4 15.76 -17.75 10.72
C LYS A 4 17.27 -17.98 10.74
N LEU A 5 17.72 -19.09 10.14
CA LEU A 5 19.11 -19.52 10.16
C LEU A 5 19.97 -18.67 9.21
N GLU A 6 19.42 -18.31 8.05
CA GLU A 6 20.13 -17.53 7.04
C GLU A 6 20.02 -16.01 7.25
N PHE A 7 19.35 -15.55 8.30
CA PHE A 7 19.08 -14.14 8.50
C PHE A 7 20.37 -13.31 8.62
N SER A 8 21.32 -13.73 9.45
CA SER A 8 22.60 -13.03 9.65
C SER A 8 23.41 -12.94 8.35
N HIS A 9 23.44 -14.02 7.58
CA HIS A 9 24.06 -14.07 6.28
C HIS A 9 23.37 -13.15 5.28
N ALA A 10 22.03 -13.13 5.24
CA ALA A 10 21.26 -12.26 4.35
C ALA A 10 21.52 -10.77 4.63
N VAL A 11 21.59 -10.37 5.92
CA VAL A 11 21.94 -8.99 6.30
C VAL A 11 23.35 -8.64 5.84
N THR A 12 24.31 -9.54 6.05
CA THR A 12 25.71 -9.33 5.64
C THR A 12 25.84 -9.26 4.11
N ALA A 13 25.13 -10.14 3.40
CA ALA A 13 25.17 -10.25 1.95
C ALA A 13 24.64 -8.97 1.29
N ILE A 14 23.45 -8.49 1.67
CA ILE A 14 22.89 -7.27 1.06
C ILE A 14 23.76 -6.05 1.34
N ARG A 15 24.33 -5.95 2.55
CA ARG A 15 25.21 -4.83 2.91
C ARG A 15 26.46 -4.82 2.02
N ARG A 16 27.06 -6.00 1.78
CA ARG A 16 28.23 -6.16 0.91
C ARG A 16 27.89 -5.93 -0.56
N GLU A 17 26.77 -6.46 -1.03
CA GLU A 17 26.28 -6.30 -2.40
C GLU A 17 26.05 -4.83 -2.75
N ARG A 18 25.52 -4.04 -1.81
CA ARG A 18 25.30 -2.60 -1.98
C ARG A 18 26.49 -1.73 -1.61
N GLU A 19 27.59 -2.34 -1.15
CA GLU A 19 28.81 -1.64 -0.74
C GLU A 19 28.60 -0.55 0.33
N ILE A 20 27.63 -0.76 1.22
CA ILE A 20 27.29 0.20 2.28
C ILE A 20 27.84 -0.21 3.65
N THR A 21 27.96 0.78 4.54
CA THR A 21 28.29 0.55 5.95
C THR A 21 27.08 0.00 6.72
N GLN A 22 27.35 -0.56 7.90
CA GLN A 22 26.28 -1.00 8.80
C GLN A 22 25.39 0.16 9.26
N GLY A 23 25.95 1.37 9.45
CA GLY A 23 25.17 2.56 9.77
C GLY A 23 24.22 2.94 8.63
N GLN A 24 24.73 2.98 7.40
CA GLN A 24 23.92 3.30 6.22
C GLN A 24 22.77 2.30 5.98
N LEU A 25 23.02 0.99 6.13
CA LEU A 25 21.94 0.01 6.01
C LEU A 25 20.90 0.17 7.12
N ALA A 26 21.32 0.46 8.36
CA ALA A 26 20.39 0.76 9.44
C ALA A 26 19.52 1.99 9.12
N ASP A 27 20.13 3.06 8.59
CA ASP A 27 19.43 4.29 8.21
C ASP A 27 18.49 4.11 7.01
N GLU A 28 18.86 3.27 6.03
CA GLU A 28 17.98 2.91 4.91
C GLU A 28 16.75 2.13 5.40
N LEU A 29 16.96 1.12 6.26
CA LEU A 29 15.87 0.35 6.85
C LEU A 29 14.96 1.23 7.70
N ALA A 30 15.54 2.08 8.56
CA ALA A 30 14.80 2.99 9.44
C ALA A 30 13.93 3.99 8.67
N ARG A 31 14.41 4.49 7.52
CA ARG A 31 13.62 5.38 6.64
C ARG A 31 12.55 4.64 5.85
N SER A 32 12.73 3.35 5.60
CA SER A 32 11.78 2.56 4.81
C SER A 32 10.55 2.12 5.60
N TYR A 33 10.68 1.84 6.91
CA TYR A 33 9.62 1.23 7.71
C TYR A 33 9.79 1.43 9.23
N SER A 34 8.69 1.70 9.92
CA SER A 34 8.62 2.06 11.36
C SER A 34 9.26 1.03 12.29
N LEU A 35 9.18 -0.26 11.98
CA LEU A 35 9.78 -1.31 12.82
C LEU A 35 11.31 -1.21 12.92
N PHE A 36 11.94 -0.50 11.99
CA PHE A 36 13.37 -0.28 11.96
C PHE A 36 13.78 1.10 12.48
N GLU A 37 12.85 1.94 12.95
CA GLU A 37 13.16 3.31 13.40
C GLU A 37 14.21 3.36 14.52
N SER A 38 14.23 2.34 15.41
CA SER A 38 15.21 2.20 16.49
C SER A 38 16.48 1.43 16.09
N LEU A 39 16.60 0.99 14.84
CA LEU A 39 17.74 0.24 14.36
C LEU A 39 18.97 1.16 14.26
N ASN A 40 20.09 0.72 14.82
CA ASN A 40 21.36 1.45 14.76
C ASN A 40 22.49 0.49 14.35
N GLN A 41 23.66 1.06 14.07
CA GLN A 41 24.85 0.31 13.64
C GLN A 41 25.19 -0.85 14.58
N SER A 42 25.14 -0.65 15.90
CA SER A 42 25.47 -1.68 16.90
C SER A 42 24.51 -2.86 16.82
N THR A 43 23.20 -2.58 16.72
CA THR A 43 22.17 -3.61 16.60
C THR A 43 22.33 -4.38 15.28
N LEU A 44 22.61 -3.67 14.18
CA LEU A 44 22.82 -4.32 12.89
C LEU A 44 24.08 -5.21 12.90
N SER A 45 25.16 -4.79 13.56
CA SER A 45 26.36 -5.61 13.76
C SER A 45 26.07 -6.90 14.55
N GLN A 46 25.19 -6.82 15.55
CA GLN A 46 24.74 -8.00 16.29
C GLN A 46 23.86 -8.93 15.44
N TRP A 47 23.11 -8.40 14.48
CA TRP A 47 22.37 -9.20 13.51
C TRP A 47 23.30 -9.91 12.52
N GLU A 48 24.29 -9.20 11.96
CA GLU A 48 25.28 -9.77 11.02
C GLU A 48 26.13 -10.88 11.68
N SER A 49 26.55 -10.68 12.93
CA SER A 49 27.31 -11.70 13.67
C SER A 49 26.46 -12.88 14.16
N GLY A 50 25.13 -12.82 14.03
CA GLY A 50 24.21 -13.82 14.57
C GLY A 50 24.10 -13.81 16.10
N LYS A 51 24.78 -12.89 16.79
CA LYS A 51 24.73 -12.75 18.25
C LYS A 51 23.31 -12.46 18.75
N VAL A 52 22.54 -11.70 17.97
CA VAL A 52 21.13 -11.41 18.25
C VAL A 52 20.28 -11.79 17.05
N THR A 53 19.33 -12.68 17.27
CA THR A 53 18.27 -12.95 16.28
C THR A 53 17.07 -12.03 16.56
N PRO A 54 16.65 -11.19 15.59
CA PRO A 54 15.50 -10.33 15.79
C PRO A 54 14.17 -11.11 15.82
N SER A 55 13.11 -10.43 16.28
CA SER A 55 11.75 -10.97 16.30
C SER A 55 11.29 -11.44 14.91
N LEU A 56 10.30 -12.34 14.87
CA LEU A 56 9.71 -12.80 13.61
C LEU A 56 9.26 -11.62 12.73
N LEU A 57 8.60 -10.63 13.32
CA LEU A 57 8.12 -9.46 12.59
C LEU A 57 9.26 -8.66 11.94
N LYS A 58 10.38 -8.43 12.64
CA LYS A 58 11.56 -7.75 12.06
C LYS A 58 12.22 -8.57 10.96
N ARG A 59 12.25 -9.90 11.08
CA ARG A 59 12.76 -10.79 10.03
C ARG A 59 11.85 -10.82 8.80
N LEU A 60 10.53 -10.79 8.99
CA LEU A 60 9.56 -10.62 7.91
C LEU A 60 9.71 -9.28 7.22
N ALA A 61 9.85 -8.21 7.99
CA ALA A 61 10.05 -6.87 7.44
C ALA A 61 11.33 -6.80 6.61
N PHE A 62 12.40 -7.41 7.08
CA PHE A 62 13.67 -7.44 6.35
C PHE A 62 13.58 -8.29 5.08
N ALA A 63 12.96 -9.47 5.14
CA ALA A 63 12.76 -10.29 3.95
C ALA A 63 11.89 -9.58 2.91
N HIS A 64 10.81 -8.94 3.35
CA HIS A 64 9.96 -8.12 2.50
C HIS A 64 10.71 -6.94 1.89
N TYR A 65 11.55 -6.23 2.66
CA TYR A 65 12.39 -5.14 2.15
C TYR A 65 13.31 -5.59 1.01
N LEU A 66 13.74 -6.85 1.01
CA LEU A 66 14.56 -7.45 -0.05
C LEU A 66 13.73 -8.03 -1.22
N GLY A 67 12.40 -7.98 -1.15
CA GLY A 67 11.53 -8.62 -2.15
C GLY A 67 11.54 -10.14 -2.09
N GLU A 68 11.91 -10.70 -0.93
CA GLU A 68 12.17 -12.13 -0.74
C GLU A 68 11.12 -12.80 0.13
N LYS A 69 10.77 -14.04 -0.22
CA LYS A 69 9.89 -14.87 0.62
C LYS A 69 10.62 -15.30 1.89
N TYR A 70 9.91 -15.26 3.02
CA TYR A 70 10.41 -15.78 4.29
C TYR A 70 9.99 -17.24 4.50
N GLN A 71 10.95 -18.08 4.88
CA GLN A 71 10.75 -19.49 5.20
C GLN A 71 10.49 -19.68 6.69
N TYR A 72 9.27 -20.10 7.00
CA TYR A 72 8.81 -20.30 8.36
C TYR A 72 9.26 -21.62 8.96
N THR A 73 9.59 -21.61 10.25
CA THR A 73 9.48 -22.81 11.08
C THR A 73 8.00 -23.15 11.34
N SER A 74 7.70 -24.39 11.72
CA SER A 74 6.32 -24.83 12.00
C SER A 74 5.61 -23.97 13.05
N ASN A 75 6.34 -23.47 14.06
CA ASN A 75 5.79 -22.61 15.10
C ASN A 75 5.52 -21.18 14.61
N GLU A 76 6.40 -20.61 13.78
CA GLU A 76 6.19 -19.28 13.18
C GLU A 76 5.02 -19.32 12.19
N TYR A 77 4.92 -20.38 11.39
CA TYR A 77 3.86 -20.55 10.42
C TYR A 77 2.46 -20.57 11.08
N LYS A 78 2.32 -21.24 12.24
CA LYS A 78 1.07 -21.23 13.01
C LYS A 78 0.64 -19.80 13.40
N GLN A 79 1.59 -18.94 13.77
CA GLN A 79 1.30 -17.55 14.14
C GLN A 79 0.87 -16.71 12.94
N VAL A 80 1.51 -16.90 11.79
CA VAL A 80 1.21 -16.11 10.58
C VAL A 80 -0.07 -16.57 9.90
N LYS A 81 -0.35 -17.89 9.88
CA LYS A 81 -1.55 -18.45 9.25
C LYS A 81 -2.85 -17.83 9.78
N ALA A 82 -2.91 -17.54 11.09
CA ALA A 82 -4.07 -16.88 11.71
C ALA A 82 -4.34 -15.46 11.18
N SER A 83 -3.30 -14.77 10.70
CA SER A 83 -3.43 -13.45 10.07
C SER A 83 -3.90 -13.54 8.62
N GLN A 84 -3.49 -14.58 7.88
CA GLN A 84 -3.82 -14.79 6.47
C GLN A 84 -5.27 -15.20 6.23
N SER A 85 -5.92 -15.86 7.21
CA SER A 85 -7.30 -16.35 7.08
C SER A 85 -8.36 -15.24 7.13
N LYS A 86 -7.98 -14.01 7.46
CA LYS A 86 -8.91 -12.88 7.50
C LYS A 86 -8.99 -12.28 6.09
N ASN A 87 -10.13 -12.43 5.41
CA ASN A 87 -10.45 -11.90 4.07
C ASN A 87 -10.53 -10.34 4.06
N ILE A 88 -9.47 -9.65 4.48
CA ILE A 88 -9.49 -8.19 4.72
C ILE A 88 -8.94 -7.39 3.52
N TYR A 89 -8.32 -8.03 2.52
CA TYR A 89 -7.47 -7.36 1.51
C TYR A 89 -8.00 -7.46 0.07
N LEU A 90 -9.09 -6.77 -0.25
CA LEU A 90 -9.68 -6.84 -1.60
C LEU A 90 -8.70 -6.34 -2.68
N SER A 91 -7.92 -5.29 -2.39
CA SER A 91 -7.04 -4.66 -3.39
C SER A 91 -5.89 -5.55 -3.88
N PHE A 92 -5.40 -6.48 -3.06
CA PHE A 92 -4.25 -7.34 -3.38
C PHE A 92 -4.62 -8.79 -3.69
N LYS A 93 -5.92 -9.11 -3.72
CA LYS A 93 -6.40 -10.46 -3.97
C LYS A 93 -6.17 -10.83 -5.42
N ASP A 94 -5.52 -11.97 -5.63
CA ASP A 94 -5.47 -12.58 -6.95
C ASP A 94 -6.84 -13.12 -7.33
N ILE A 95 -7.16 -12.94 -8.60
CA ILE A 95 -8.31 -13.56 -9.24
C ILE A 95 -7.81 -14.70 -10.12
N VAL A 96 -8.66 -15.70 -10.34
CA VAL A 96 -8.28 -16.95 -11.01
C VAL A 96 -7.75 -16.71 -12.43
N TYR A 97 -8.31 -15.73 -13.12
CA TYR A 97 -7.93 -15.39 -14.48
C TYR A 97 -6.96 -14.21 -14.51
N GLN A 98 -5.93 -14.31 -15.34
CA GLN A 98 -4.96 -13.24 -15.54
C GLN A 98 -5.50 -12.21 -16.53
N TYR A 99 -6.17 -11.18 -16.02
CA TYR A 99 -6.57 -10.04 -16.84
C TYR A 99 -5.37 -9.08 -17.04
N GLN A 100 -5.30 -8.49 -18.23
CA GLN A 100 -4.34 -7.46 -18.60
C GLN A 100 -5.06 -6.25 -19.17
N VAL A 101 -4.51 -5.06 -18.96
CA VAL A 101 -5.07 -3.85 -19.58
C VAL A 101 -4.69 -3.85 -21.05
N THR A 102 -5.68 -3.90 -21.93
CA THR A 102 -5.52 -3.84 -23.38
C THR A 102 -5.81 -2.44 -23.94
N ASP A 103 -6.63 -1.65 -23.25
CA ASP A 103 -7.00 -0.30 -23.68
C ASP A 103 -7.19 0.64 -22.48
N VAL A 104 -6.89 1.94 -22.69
CA VAL A 104 -7.05 3.00 -21.68
C VAL A 104 -7.77 4.19 -22.29
N LYS A 105 -8.97 4.49 -21.80
CA LYS A 105 -9.76 5.67 -22.19
C LYS A 105 -9.56 6.79 -21.19
N SER A 106 -9.12 7.96 -21.67
CA SER A 106 -8.99 9.19 -20.87
C SER A 106 -10.02 10.22 -21.32
N CYS A 107 -10.82 10.76 -20.40
CA CYS A 107 -11.84 11.76 -20.69
C CYS A 107 -12.19 12.60 -19.45
N PHE A 108 -13.00 13.65 -19.63
CA PHE A 108 -13.64 14.28 -18.47
C PHE A 108 -14.68 13.33 -17.87
N LEU A 109 -14.90 13.41 -16.56
CA LEU A 109 -15.88 12.56 -15.89
C LEU A 109 -17.30 12.74 -16.48
N SER A 110 -17.64 13.96 -16.93
CA SER A 110 -18.90 14.27 -17.60
C SER A 110 -19.09 13.56 -18.96
N GLN A 111 -18.01 13.03 -19.54
CA GLN A 111 -18.01 12.32 -20.83
C GLN A 111 -17.98 10.79 -20.67
N VAL A 112 -17.92 10.28 -19.43
CA VAL A 112 -18.05 8.85 -19.14
C VAL A 112 -19.49 8.42 -19.48
N SER A 113 -19.63 7.27 -20.15
CA SER A 113 -20.96 6.81 -20.55
C SER A 113 -21.82 6.45 -19.32
N PRO A 114 -23.16 6.54 -19.40
CA PRO A 114 -24.02 6.20 -18.27
C PRO A 114 -23.81 4.77 -17.73
N SER A 115 -23.54 3.81 -18.62
CA SER A 115 -23.29 2.42 -18.23
C SER A 115 -21.97 2.26 -17.46
N GLU A 116 -20.88 2.86 -17.94
CA GLU A 116 -19.58 2.85 -17.25
C GLU A 116 -19.69 3.55 -15.89
N TYR A 117 -20.37 4.69 -15.84
CA TYR A 117 -20.57 5.44 -14.62
C TYR A 117 -21.34 4.63 -13.56
N GLU A 118 -22.39 3.91 -13.96
CA GLU A 118 -23.17 3.10 -13.01
C GLU A 118 -22.37 1.90 -12.48
N GLN A 119 -21.53 1.27 -13.31
CA GLN A 119 -20.60 0.23 -12.85
C GLN A 119 -19.63 0.78 -11.80
N ILE A 120 -19.02 1.93 -12.07
CA ILE A 120 -18.12 2.61 -11.13
C ILE A 120 -18.85 2.95 -9.83
N ASN A 121 -20.05 3.51 -9.93
CA ASN A 121 -20.87 3.89 -8.78
C ASN A 121 -21.27 2.68 -7.93
N THR A 122 -21.56 1.54 -8.57
CA THR A 122 -21.87 0.28 -7.90
C THR A 122 -20.69 -0.22 -7.08
N VAL A 123 -19.49 -0.21 -7.66
CA VAL A 123 -18.24 -0.55 -6.95
C VAL A 123 -18.06 0.33 -5.71
N HIS A 124 -18.27 1.63 -5.83
CA HIS A 124 -18.17 2.55 -4.70
C HIS A 124 -19.15 2.22 -3.58
N LYS A 125 -20.44 2.07 -3.92
CA LYS A 125 -21.49 1.78 -2.93
C LYS A 125 -21.23 0.47 -2.19
N GLN A 126 -20.71 -0.54 -2.90
CA GLN A 126 -20.47 -1.86 -2.34
C GLN A 126 -19.18 -1.94 -1.52
N LEU A 127 -18.10 -1.29 -1.98
CA LEU A 127 -16.75 -1.56 -1.47
C LEU A 127 -16.05 -0.36 -0.81
N ILE A 128 -16.36 0.88 -1.21
CA ILE A 128 -15.57 2.07 -0.84
C ILE A 128 -16.36 3.01 0.08
N THR A 129 -17.41 3.62 -0.45
CA THR A 129 -18.19 4.66 0.23
C THR A 129 -19.68 4.42 0.01
N PRO A 130 -20.51 4.28 1.08
CA PRO A 130 -21.94 4.01 0.93
C PRO A 130 -22.70 5.04 0.08
N GLY A 131 -22.26 6.30 0.07
CA GLY A 131 -22.84 7.36 -0.75
C GLY A 131 -22.52 7.29 -2.25
N GLY A 132 -21.73 6.30 -2.68
CA GLY A 132 -21.27 6.19 -4.06
C GLY A 132 -20.22 7.23 -4.44
N LEU A 133 -19.92 7.31 -5.73
CA LEU A 133 -18.90 8.22 -6.27
C LEU A 133 -19.28 9.70 -6.10
N GLN A 134 -20.57 10.04 -6.24
CA GLN A 134 -21.08 11.42 -6.13
C GLN A 134 -20.79 12.05 -4.77
N ASP A 135 -20.81 11.24 -3.72
CA ASP A 135 -20.52 11.69 -2.36
C ASP A 135 -19.09 12.23 -2.25
N THR A 136 -18.12 11.50 -2.82
CA THR A 136 -16.72 11.94 -2.86
C THR A 136 -16.52 13.15 -3.76
N ILE A 137 -17.20 13.23 -4.91
CA ILE A 137 -17.11 14.39 -5.81
C ILE A 137 -17.60 15.66 -5.14
N LYS A 138 -18.80 15.62 -4.54
CA LYS A 138 -19.42 16.77 -3.84
C LYS A 138 -18.55 17.23 -2.68
N GLN A 139 -18.01 16.29 -1.93
CA GLN A 139 -17.16 16.59 -0.80
C GLN A 139 -15.93 17.43 -1.17
N PHE A 140 -15.31 17.17 -2.31
CA PHE A 140 -14.10 17.87 -2.75
C PHE A 140 -14.39 19.00 -3.73
N ASN A 141 -15.67 19.34 -3.98
CA ASN A 141 -16.11 20.26 -5.03
C ASN A 141 -15.42 19.98 -6.38
N ALA A 142 -15.34 18.69 -6.73
CA ALA A 142 -14.51 18.21 -7.84
C ALA A 142 -15.30 18.04 -9.15
N GLU A 143 -16.08 19.05 -9.53
CA GLU A 143 -16.97 18.96 -10.71
C GLU A 143 -16.19 18.85 -12.03
N THR A 144 -14.95 19.37 -12.07
CA THR A 144 -14.05 19.30 -13.23
C THR A 144 -13.11 18.07 -13.19
N SER A 145 -13.61 16.94 -12.69
CA SER A 145 -12.82 15.71 -12.58
C SER A 145 -12.52 15.06 -13.93
N LYS A 146 -11.36 14.43 -14.03
CA LYS A 146 -10.96 13.57 -15.14
C LYS A 146 -11.18 12.10 -14.76
N ALA A 147 -11.42 11.27 -15.77
CA ALA A 147 -11.54 9.83 -15.64
C ALA A 147 -10.56 9.12 -16.59
N ARG A 148 -9.86 8.12 -16.05
CA ARG A 148 -9.14 7.10 -16.79
C ARG A 148 -9.79 5.76 -16.53
N LEU A 149 -10.26 5.11 -17.59
CA LEU A 149 -10.94 3.82 -17.56
C LEU A 149 -10.04 2.79 -18.23
N TYR A 150 -9.88 1.63 -17.60
CA TYR A 150 -8.96 0.59 -18.04
C TYR A 150 -9.76 -0.63 -18.46
N TYR A 151 -9.48 -1.16 -19.65
CA TYR A 151 -10.23 -2.27 -20.24
C TYR A 151 -9.34 -3.46 -20.51
N CYS A 152 -9.93 -4.66 -20.43
CA CYS A 152 -9.39 -5.91 -20.95
C CYS A 152 -10.38 -6.41 -22.00
N GLU A 153 -10.01 -6.38 -23.28
CA GLU A 153 -10.85 -6.84 -24.40
C GLU A 153 -12.27 -6.23 -24.38
N GLY A 154 -12.36 -4.93 -24.09
CA GLY A 154 -13.63 -4.20 -24.01
C GLY A 154 -14.36 -4.29 -22.67
N MET A 155 -13.93 -5.16 -21.75
CA MET A 155 -14.48 -5.23 -20.39
C MET A 155 -13.79 -4.23 -19.46
N LEU A 156 -14.55 -3.42 -18.72
CA LEU A 156 -14.00 -2.50 -17.71
C LEU A 156 -13.38 -3.29 -16.55
N VAL A 157 -12.07 -3.14 -16.34
CA VAL A 157 -11.31 -3.85 -15.30
C VAL A 157 -10.74 -2.93 -14.21
N GLY A 158 -10.88 -1.62 -14.37
CA GLY A 158 -10.48 -0.66 -13.35
C GLY A 158 -10.77 0.76 -13.77
N HIS A 159 -10.64 1.68 -12.81
CA HIS A 159 -10.83 3.11 -13.07
C HIS A 159 -10.03 3.97 -12.10
N LEU A 160 -9.64 5.15 -12.58
CA LEU A 160 -9.05 6.24 -11.82
C LEU A 160 -9.86 7.50 -12.11
N ILE A 161 -10.45 8.09 -11.08
CA ILE A 161 -11.10 9.40 -11.16
C ILE A 161 -10.32 10.35 -10.29
N TYR A 162 -9.95 11.49 -10.86
CA TYR A 162 -8.99 12.37 -10.24
C TYR A 162 -9.18 13.82 -10.68
N GLN A 163 -8.55 14.72 -9.93
CA GLN A 163 -8.49 16.14 -10.22
C GLN A 163 -7.02 16.59 -10.15
N GLU A 164 -6.57 17.30 -11.18
CA GLU A 164 -5.28 17.97 -11.18
C GLU A 164 -5.45 19.37 -10.62
N LEU A 165 -4.67 19.73 -9.60
CA LEU A 165 -4.76 20.99 -8.88
C LEU A 165 -3.35 21.56 -8.72
N GLY A 166 -2.86 22.30 -9.72
CA GLY A 166 -1.61 23.10 -9.64
C GLY A 166 -0.50 22.52 -8.75
N GLY A 167 0.10 21.39 -9.14
CA GLY A 167 1.16 20.71 -8.38
C GLY A 167 0.68 19.59 -7.45
N GLU A 168 -0.64 19.44 -7.28
CA GLU A 168 -1.28 18.32 -6.60
C GLU A 168 -2.11 17.47 -7.56
N PHE A 169 -2.24 16.19 -7.24
CA PHE A 169 -3.04 15.22 -7.96
C PHE A 169 -3.97 14.50 -6.99
N ARG A 170 -5.24 14.86 -7.01
CA ARG A 170 -6.22 14.35 -6.06
C ARG A 170 -6.94 13.16 -6.65
N ILE A 171 -6.71 11.98 -6.08
CA ILE A 171 -7.46 10.77 -6.44
C ILE A 171 -8.79 10.81 -5.67
N LEU A 172 -9.88 10.79 -6.41
CA LEU A 172 -11.24 10.76 -5.87
C LEU A 172 -11.79 9.34 -5.86
N SER A 173 -11.34 8.53 -6.81
CA SER A 173 -11.68 7.13 -6.90
C SER A 173 -10.55 6.35 -7.53
N LEU A 174 -10.25 5.19 -6.95
CA LEU A 174 -9.39 4.20 -7.54
C LEU A 174 -9.95 2.82 -7.21
N TRP A 175 -10.13 1.99 -8.24
CA TRP A 175 -10.47 0.59 -8.08
C TRP A 175 -9.99 -0.23 -9.27
N GLN A 176 -9.81 -1.53 -9.04
CA GLN A 176 -9.22 -2.45 -9.99
C GLN A 176 -9.68 -3.89 -9.75
N LEU A 177 -9.68 -4.68 -10.82
CA LEU A 177 -9.97 -6.10 -10.82
C LEU A 177 -8.65 -6.89 -10.67
N GLY A 178 -8.30 -7.21 -9.42
CA GLY A 178 -7.15 -8.05 -9.09
C GLY A 178 -5.79 -7.31 -9.11
N ARG A 179 -4.75 -8.03 -8.66
CA ARG A 179 -3.43 -7.46 -8.40
C ARG A 179 -2.65 -7.08 -9.67
N SER A 180 -2.79 -7.82 -10.77
CA SER A 180 -2.11 -7.49 -12.05
C SER A 180 -2.55 -6.12 -12.57
N ILE A 181 -3.85 -5.85 -12.54
CA ILE A 181 -4.42 -4.56 -12.92
C ILE A 181 -3.98 -3.47 -11.93
N LEU A 182 -3.96 -3.75 -10.62
CA LEU A 182 -3.43 -2.79 -9.63
C LEU A 182 -2.00 -2.35 -9.98
N LYS A 183 -1.13 -3.30 -10.29
CA LYS A 183 0.28 -3.02 -10.63
C LYS A 183 0.38 -2.11 -11.86
N PHE A 184 -0.41 -2.37 -12.89
CA PHE A 184 -0.50 -1.50 -14.07
C PHE A 184 -1.00 -0.10 -13.72
N LEU A 185 -2.11 0.01 -12.98
CA LEU A 185 -2.71 1.28 -12.57
C LEU A 185 -1.73 2.14 -11.75
N VAL A 186 -0.96 1.54 -10.85
CA VAL A 186 0.04 2.25 -10.04
C VAL A 186 1.17 2.82 -10.91
N GLN A 187 1.66 2.04 -11.89
CA GLN A 187 2.66 2.53 -12.83
C GLN A 187 2.13 3.70 -13.67
N ASP A 188 0.89 3.58 -14.14
CA ASP A 188 0.22 4.63 -14.89
C ASP A 188 0.02 5.91 -14.04
N ILE A 189 -0.40 5.76 -12.78
CA ILE A 189 -0.53 6.88 -11.82
C ILE A 189 0.81 7.58 -11.61
N ILE A 190 1.91 6.83 -11.43
CA ILE A 190 3.25 7.43 -11.26
C ILE A 190 3.63 8.25 -12.51
N GLN A 191 3.35 7.74 -13.71
CA GLN A 191 3.63 8.46 -14.97
C GLN A 191 2.78 9.72 -15.11
N LEU A 192 1.49 9.66 -14.79
CA LEU A 192 0.56 10.79 -14.86
C LEU A 192 0.87 11.88 -13.84
N THR A 193 1.23 11.48 -12.63
CA THR A 193 1.46 12.41 -11.51
C THR A 193 2.83 13.07 -11.58
N GLY A 194 3.84 12.38 -12.12
CA GLY A 194 5.22 12.86 -12.13
C GLY A 194 5.69 13.17 -10.70
N ASN A 195 6.05 14.43 -10.45
CA ASN A 195 6.49 14.92 -9.14
C ASN A 195 5.37 15.54 -8.30
N ALA A 196 4.12 15.49 -8.76
CA ALA A 196 2.99 16.03 -8.03
C ALA A 196 2.76 15.29 -6.71
N ILE A 197 2.25 16.02 -5.71
CA ILE A 197 1.81 15.40 -4.47
C ILE A 197 0.46 14.73 -4.72
N ILE A 198 0.35 13.43 -4.43
CA ILE A 198 -0.91 12.71 -4.57
C ILE A 198 -1.73 12.78 -3.28
N HIS A 199 -3.04 12.93 -3.43
CA HIS A 199 -4.00 12.67 -2.35
C HIS A 199 -4.64 11.32 -2.61
N LEU A 200 -4.29 10.31 -1.81
CA LEU A 200 -4.69 8.92 -2.00
C LEU A 200 -5.82 8.54 -1.04
N PRO A 201 -7.03 8.20 -1.55
CA PRO A 201 -8.11 7.67 -0.73
C PRO A 201 -7.83 6.21 -0.38
N VAL A 202 -7.89 5.88 0.90
CA VAL A 202 -7.72 4.51 1.40
C VAL A 202 -8.90 4.15 2.28
N HIS A 203 -9.55 3.04 1.95
CA HIS A 203 -10.68 2.49 2.71
C HIS A 203 -10.28 1.23 3.49
N GLU A 204 -9.32 0.45 2.99
CA GLU A 204 -8.85 -0.79 3.64
C GLU A 204 -7.94 -0.51 4.84
N PRO A 205 -8.29 -0.97 6.07
CA PRO A 205 -7.50 -0.71 7.28
C PRO A 205 -6.05 -1.21 7.21
N VAL A 206 -5.83 -2.36 6.55
CA VAL A 206 -4.50 -2.93 6.35
C VAL A 206 -3.58 -2.01 5.55
N ILE A 207 -4.14 -1.30 4.56
CA ILE A 207 -3.38 -0.35 3.74
C ILE A 207 -3.16 0.96 4.50
N LYS A 208 -4.13 1.39 5.33
CA LYS A 208 -3.92 2.54 6.24
C LYS A 208 -2.75 2.29 7.18
N GLN A 209 -2.68 1.10 7.78
CA GLN A 209 -1.57 0.69 8.64
C GLN A 209 -0.24 0.70 7.87
N LEU A 210 -0.21 0.12 6.67
CA LEU A 210 0.99 0.09 5.84
C LEU A 210 1.52 1.49 5.56
N LEU A 211 0.65 2.43 5.15
CA LEU A 211 1.02 3.82 4.88
C LEU A 211 1.56 4.52 6.12
N ILE A 212 0.95 4.29 7.30
CA ILE A 212 1.45 4.86 8.55
C ILE A 212 2.82 4.26 8.91
N ASP A 213 3.02 2.95 8.73
CA ASP A 213 4.29 2.30 9.02
C ASP A 213 5.41 2.72 8.03
N ILE A 214 5.08 3.21 6.83
CA ILE A 214 6.03 3.88 5.92
C ILE A 214 6.06 5.41 6.09
N PHE A 215 5.63 5.89 7.26
CA PHE A 215 5.68 7.30 7.71
C PHE A 215 4.80 8.28 6.90
N ILE A 216 3.82 7.79 6.16
CA ILE A 216 2.87 8.62 5.42
C ILE A 216 1.70 8.96 6.34
N ARG A 217 1.50 10.26 6.56
CA ARG A 217 0.45 10.75 7.46
C ARG A 217 -0.87 10.92 6.72
N ASP A 218 -1.95 10.61 7.44
CA ASP A 218 -3.28 11.05 7.06
C ASP A 218 -3.39 12.57 7.19
N PHE A 219 -4.22 13.18 6.37
CA PHE A 219 -4.55 14.62 6.50
C PHE A 219 -6.04 14.86 6.60
N TYR A 220 -6.86 13.87 6.21
CA TYR A 220 -8.30 14.05 6.15
C TYR A 220 -9.04 12.72 6.25
N HIS A 221 -10.23 12.77 6.85
CA HIS A 221 -11.09 11.61 7.05
C HIS A 221 -12.52 11.95 6.66
N HIS A 222 -13.15 11.04 5.91
CA HIS A 222 -14.56 11.12 5.64
C HIS A 222 -15.21 9.75 5.56
N ARG A 223 -16.23 9.55 6.41
CA ARG A 223 -16.93 8.27 6.53
C ARG A 223 -15.92 7.14 6.74
N LYS A 224 -15.80 6.20 5.81
CA LYS A 224 -14.88 5.06 5.87
C LYS A 224 -13.53 5.32 5.17
N VAL A 225 -13.41 6.43 4.46
CA VAL A 225 -12.24 6.76 3.64
C VAL A 225 -11.30 7.69 4.41
N THR A 226 -10.03 7.31 4.48
CA THR A 226 -8.94 8.15 4.99
C THR A 226 -8.10 8.60 3.81
N PHE A 227 -7.75 9.88 3.77
CA PHE A 227 -6.91 10.45 2.72
C PHE A 227 -5.49 10.68 3.23
N PHE A 228 -4.53 10.21 2.45
CA PHE A 228 -3.09 10.34 2.70
C PHE A 228 -2.47 11.26 1.65
N LYS A 229 -1.41 11.99 2.04
CA LYS A 229 -0.73 12.97 1.19
C LYS A 229 0.77 12.71 1.15
N ALA A 230 1.31 12.43 -0.04
CA ALA A 230 2.74 12.34 -0.31
C ALA A 230 3.03 12.32 -1.82
N PRO A 231 4.28 12.51 -2.26
CA PRO A 231 4.65 12.21 -3.65
C PRO A 231 4.37 10.74 -3.99
N ALA A 232 3.86 10.47 -5.20
CA ALA A 232 3.51 9.10 -5.63
C ALA A 232 4.69 8.14 -5.54
N THR A 233 5.89 8.60 -5.88
CA THR A 233 7.13 7.82 -5.82
C THR A 233 7.51 7.41 -4.40
N ILE A 234 7.27 8.27 -3.40
CA ILE A 234 7.55 7.96 -2.00
C ILE A 234 6.64 6.83 -1.50
N ILE A 235 5.39 6.78 -1.95
CA ILE A 235 4.46 5.69 -1.58
C ILE A 235 4.77 4.44 -2.39
N PHE A 236 4.70 4.52 -3.71
CA PHE A 236 4.65 3.34 -4.58
C PHE A 236 6.01 2.72 -4.91
N LYS A 237 7.11 3.47 -4.76
CA LYS A 237 8.48 2.93 -4.87
C LYS A 237 9.12 2.64 -3.51
N ASN A 238 8.37 2.77 -2.41
CA ASN A 238 8.86 2.23 -1.15
C ASN A 238 8.86 0.70 -1.26
N PRO A 239 9.98 -0.01 -0.96
CA PRO A 239 10.06 -1.47 -1.05
C PRO A 239 8.95 -2.19 -0.30
N MET A 240 8.48 -1.62 0.83
CA MET A 240 7.41 -2.21 1.62
C MET A 240 6.06 -2.20 0.89
N VAL A 241 5.84 -1.26 -0.02
CA VAL A 241 4.63 -1.17 -0.84
C VAL A 241 4.81 -1.89 -2.18
N GLU A 242 5.94 -1.68 -2.85
CA GLU A 242 6.22 -2.22 -4.18
C GLU A 242 6.02 -3.74 -4.23
N TYR A 243 6.63 -4.46 -3.29
CA TYR A 243 6.55 -5.93 -3.27
C TYR A 243 5.19 -6.47 -2.83
N CYS A 244 4.30 -5.63 -2.28
CA CYS A 244 2.90 -6.04 -2.09
C CYS A 244 2.21 -6.29 -3.44
N PHE A 245 2.57 -5.55 -4.49
CA PHE A 245 2.06 -5.77 -5.85
C PHE A 245 2.56 -7.08 -6.46
N ASP A 246 3.64 -7.65 -5.92
CA ASP A 246 4.18 -8.96 -6.31
C ASP A 246 3.63 -10.11 -5.45
N GLY A 247 2.72 -9.81 -4.52
CA GLY A 247 2.05 -10.80 -3.69
C GLY A 247 2.78 -11.14 -2.38
N LEU A 248 3.82 -10.39 -2.01
CA LEU A 248 4.41 -10.48 -0.68
C LEU A 248 3.52 -9.70 0.30
N LEU A 249 2.60 -10.40 0.97
CA LEU A 249 1.61 -9.78 1.86
C LEU A 249 1.78 -10.20 3.33
N ASP A 250 2.61 -11.21 3.61
CA ASP A 250 2.74 -11.81 4.94
C ASP A 250 3.12 -10.80 6.01
N LEU A 251 4.08 -9.91 5.71
CA LEU A 251 4.48 -8.83 6.61
C LEU A 251 3.27 -7.96 6.97
N VAL A 252 2.58 -7.45 5.96
CA VAL A 252 1.52 -6.44 6.15
C VAL A 252 0.34 -7.05 6.91
N LEU A 253 -0.03 -8.29 6.58
CA LEU A 253 -1.12 -9.00 7.24
C LEU A 253 -0.77 -9.34 8.69
N TYR A 254 0.44 -9.85 8.93
CA TYR A 254 0.88 -10.20 10.28
C TYR A 254 1.05 -8.95 11.15
N ARG A 255 1.62 -7.87 10.61
CA ARG A 255 1.70 -6.57 11.28
C ARG A 255 0.31 -6.05 11.63
N PHE A 256 -0.61 -6.02 10.66
CA PHE A 256 -1.97 -5.57 10.90
C PHE A 256 -2.69 -6.44 11.94
N HIS A 257 -2.44 -7.76 11.97
CA HIS A 257 -2.98 -8.63 13.01
C HIS A 257 -2.44 -8.28 14.41
N GLN A 258 -1.17 -7.92 14.52
CA GLN A 258 -0.56 -7.54 15.80
C GLN A 258 -1.01 -6.16 16.29
N VAL A 259 -1.19 -5.20 15.39
CA VAL A 259 -1.57 -3.81 15.74
C VAL A 259 -3.10 -3.61 15.72
N GLY A 260 -3.85 -4.48 15.04
CA GLY A 260 -5.28 -4.32 14.72
C GLY A 260 -6.23 -4.21 15.92
N ASN A 261 -5.75 -4.42 17.15
CA ASN A 261 -6.49 -4.06 18.36
C ASN A 261 -6.61 -2.53 18.56
N GLU A 262 -5.74 -1.71 17.95
CA GLU A 262 -5.71 -0.25 18.11
C GLU A 262 -6.49 0.51 17.01
N PHE A 263 -6.56 -0.03 15.78
CA PHE A 263 -7.26 0.62 14.65
C PHE A 263 -8.77 0.35 14.58
N MET A 264 -9.25 -0.62 15.37
CA MET A 264 -10.68 -0.91 15.54
C MET A 264 -11.35 -0.02 16.59
N GLN A 265 -10.57 0.76 17.34
CA GLN A 265 -11.06 1.74 18.32
C GLN A 265 -11.10 3.12 17.64
N PRO A 266 -12.24 3.85 17.66
CA PRO A 266 -12.26 5.22 17.17
C PRO A 266 -11.25 6.04 17.98
N ARG A 267 -10.23 6.59 17.31
CA ARG A 267 -9.33 7.57 17.93
C ARG A 267 -10.18 8.75 18.39
N ILE A 268 -10.44 8.84 19.68
CA ILE A 268 -10.92 10.07 20.33
C ILE A 268 -9.77 11.06 20.21
N ARG A 269 -9.70 11.79 19.08
CA ARG A 269 -8.86 12.98 19.02
C ARG A 269 -9.55 14.01 19.90
N ASN A 270 -8.98 14.29 21.06
CA ASN A 270 -9.31 15.48 21.83
C ASN A 270 -9.20 16.68 20.88
N ARG A 271 -10.33 17.33 20.65
CA ARG A 271 -10.37 18.67 20.09
C ARG A 271 -9.83 19.59 21.17
N GLU A 272 -8.54 19.87 21.14
CA GLU A 272 -8.02 21.09 21.74
C GLU A 272 -7.98 22.15 20.63
N TYR A 273 -9.08 22.90 20.58
CA TYR A 273 -9.14 24.25 20.05
C TYR A 273 -9.91 25.08 21.07
N ILE A 274 -9.19 25.78 21.94
CA ILE A 274 -9.36 27.21 22.22
C ILE A 274 -7.96 27.78 22.41
#